data_AF-A0A2E1TAV5-F1
#
_entry.id   AF-A0A2E1TAV5-F1
#
_cell.length_a   1.000
_cell.length_b   1.000
_cell.length_c   1.000
_cell.angle_alpha   90.00
_cell.angle_beta   90.00
_cell.angle_gamma   90.00
#
_symmetry.space_group_name_H-M   'P 1'
#
loop_
_entity.id
_entity.type
_entity.pdbx_description
1 polymer ?
#
loop_
_entity_poly.entity_id
_entity_poly.type
_entity_poly.pdbx_seq_one_letter_code
_entity_poly.pdbx_strand_id
1 'polypeptide(L)'
;MQNISKFEKEKLLNLLECNEKELDILIDKTNNLFQNQTSSYDMLLKILQQGHNIREATLAGIIIGEKFGYEKAKIELEDEIKDKLYRAFKNSQ
;
A
#
# COMPACT_ATOMS: atom_id res chain seq x y z
N MET A 1 6.99 1.22 4.40
CA MET A 1 7.87 0.54 5.38
C MET A 1 8.93 1.49 5.99
N GLN A 2 8.56 2.67 6.50
CA GLN A 2 9.58 3.64 6.97
C GLN A 2 10.09 3.41 8.41
N ASN A 3 9.62 2.39 9.13
CA ASN A 3 9.98 2.16 10.54
C ASN A 3 10.23 0.66 10.84
N ILE A 4 11.01 -0.02 10.02
CA ILE A 4 11.43 -1.39 10.32
C ILE A 4 12.80 -1.37 11.00
N SER A 5 12.92 -2.00 12.17
CA SER A 5 14.21 -2.13 12.86
C SER A 5 15.15 -3.04 12.06
N LYS A 6 16.46 -2.93 12.30
CA LYS A 6 17.46 -3.79 11.64
C LYS A 6 17.16 -5.28 11.83
N PHE A 7 16.76 -5.67 13.03
CA PHE A 7 16.40 -7.05 13.37
C PHE A 7 15.16 -7.54 12.61
N GLU A 8 14.12 -6.71 12.49
CA GLU A 8 12.92 -7.05 11.72
C GLU A 8 13.24 -7.14 10.22
N LYS A 9 14.10 -6.25 9.70
CA LYS A 9 14.58 -6.32 8.32
C LYS A 9 15.28 -7.64 8.04
N GLU A 10 16.22 -8.05 8.91
CA GLU A 10 16.93 -9.34 8.76
C GLU A 10 15.97 -10.53 8.79
N LYS A 11 14.98 -10.53 9.68
CA LYS A 11 13.93 -11.57 9.69
C LYS A 11 13.12 -11.60 8.41
N LEU A 12 12.77 -10.43 7.87
CA LEU A 12 12.00 -10.34 6.64
C LEU A 12 12.79 -10.88 5.44
N LEU A 13 14.06 -10.50 5.31
CA LEU A 13 14.95 -11.01 4.27
C LEU A 13 15.08 -12.53 4.32
N ASN A 14 15.28 -13.08 5.53
CA ASN A 14 15.33 -14.52 5.74
C ASN A 14 14.01 -15.22 5.38
N LEU A 15 12.87 -14.63 5.75
CA LEU A 15 11.55 -15.18 5.43
C LEU A 15 11.30 -15.20 3.92
N LEU A 16 11.70 -14.15 3.23
CA LEU A 16 11.53 -14.02 1.78
C LEU A 16 12.58 -14.79 0.98
N GLU A 17 13.64 -15.27 1.65
CA GLU A 17 14.81 -15.90 1.01
C GLU A 17 15.47 -14.98 -0.03
N CYS A 18 15.55 -13.68 0.27
CA CYS A 18 16.09 -12.67 -0.65
C CYS A 18 17.12 -11.75 0.04
N ASN A 19 17.91 -11.05 -0.74
CA ASN A 19 18.84 -10.01 -0.26
C ASN A 19 18.19 -8.61 -0.26
N GLU A 20 18.87 -7.64 0.35
CA GLU A 20 18.34 -6.27 0.46
C GLU A 20 17.99 -5.63 -0.89
N LYS A 21 18.81 -5.85 -1.92
CA LYS A 21 18.57 -5.27 -3.24
C LYS A 21 17.33 -5.89 -3.89
N GLU A 22 17.14 -7.20 -3.74
CA GLU A 22 15.96 -7.90 -4.25
C GLU A 22 14.69 -7.42 -3.55
N LEU A 23 14.76 -7.24 -2.22
CA LEU A 23 13.67 -6.67 -1.45
C LEU A 23 13.34 -5.24 -1.92
N ASP A 24 14.35 -4.38 -2.11
CA ASP A 24 14.15 -3.02 -2.59
C ASP A 24 13.49 -3.01 -3.98
N ILE A 25 13.96 -3.87 -4.91
CA ILE A 25 13.36 -4.04 -6.23
C ILE A 25 11.90 -4.49 -6.14
N LEU A 26 11.58 -5.43 -5.24
CA LEU A 26 10.22 -5.91 -5.04
C LEU A 26 9.31 -4.81 -4.51
N ILE A 27 9.79 -4.02 -3.54
CA ILE A 27 9.06 -2.88 -2.98
C ILE A 27 8.81 -1.83 -4.07
N ASP A 28 9.83 -1.48 -4.87
CA ASP A 28 9.70 -0.50 -5.95
C ASP A 28 8.74 -0.96 -7.04
N LYS A 29 8.81 -2.22 -7.47
CA LYS A 29 7.86 -2.81 -8.42
C LYS A 29 6.43 -2.73 -7.87
N THR A 30 6.24 -3.09 -6.60
CA THR A 30 4.94 -3.03 -5.93
C THR A 30 4.41 -1.60 -5.86
N ASN A 31 5.28 -0.63 -5.55
CA ASN A 31 4.93 0.79 -5.53
C ASN A 31 4.51 1.31 -6.91
N ASN A 32 5.22 0.90 -7.96
CA ASN A 32 4.91 1.25 -9.34
C ASN A 32 3.62 0.60 -9.83
N LEU A 33 3.30 -0.61 -9.34
CA LEU A 33 2.00 -1.22 -9.59
C LEU A 33 0.89 -0.36 -8.98
N PHE A 34 1.05 0.20 -7.79
CA PHE A 34 0.02 1.05 -7.20
C PHE A 34 -0.33 2.29 -8.04
N GLN A 35 0.68 2.94 -8.63
CA GLN A 35 0.49 4.20 -9.38
C GLN A 35 -0.18 4.03 -10.75
N ASN A 36 -0.12 2.84 -11.35
CA ASN A 36 -0.42 2.62 -12.77
C ASN A 36 -1.71 1.83 -13.04
N GLN A 37 -2.63 1.69 -12.07
CA GLN A 37 -3.76 0.75 -12.18
C GLN A 37 -5.11 1.42 -12.01
N THR A 38 -6.06 0.92 -12.79
CA THR A 38 -7.48 1.27 -12.77
C THR A 38 -8.30 0.48 -11.75
N SER A 39 -7.82 -0.69 -11.31
CA SER A 39 -8.58 -1.59 -10.43
C SER A 39 -7.68 -2.39 -9.50
N SER A 40 -8.18 -2.68 -8.28
CA SER A 40 -7.54 -3.58 -7.32
C SER A 40 -7.44 -5.01 -7.85
N TYR A 41 -8.40 -5.45 -8.67
CA TYR A 41 -8.37 -6.76 -9.31
C TYR A 41 -7.19 -6.89 -10.29
N ASP A 42 -6.99 -5.90 -11.17
CA ASP A 42 -5.90 -5.89 -12.14
C ASP A 42 -4.53 -5.88 -11.46
N MET A 43 -4.44 -5.20 -10.32
CA MET A 43 -3.23 -5.13 -9.52
C MET A 43 -2.89 -6.51 -8.92
N LEU A 44 -3.87 -7.19 -8.33
CA LEU A 44 -3.69 -8.55 -7.80
C LEU A 44 -3.31 -9.54 -8.91
N LEU A 45 -3.96 -9.45 -10.07
CA LEU A 45 -3.66 -10.30 -11.22
C LEU A 45 -2.20 -10.12 -11.67
N LYS A 46 -1.73 -8.88 -11.75
CA LYS A 46 -0.33 -8.57 -12.13
C LYS A 46 0.68 -9.08 -11.11
N ILE A 47 0.40 -9.01 -9.81
CA ILE A 47 1.27 -9.61 -8.78
C ILE A 47 1.39 -11.12 -8.99
N LEU A 48 0.26 -11.81 -9.21
CA LEU A 48 0.25 -13.25 -9.42
C LEU A 48 0.95 -13.67 -10.72
N GLN A 49 0.86 -12.84 -11.77
CA GLN A 49 1.50 -13.09 -13.07
C GLN A 49 3.02 -12.87 -13.07
N GLN A 50 3.58 -12.14 -12.09
CA GLN A 50 5.01 -11.86 -12.01
C GLN A 50 5.88 -13.06 -11.63
N GLY A 51 5.27 -14.21 -11.31
CA GLY A 51 6.00 -15.44 -10.96
C GLY A 51 6.68 -15.38 -9.60
N HIS A 52 6.29 -14.42 -8.76
CA HIS A 52 6.75 -14.30 -7.38
C HIS A 52 6.40 -15.54 -6.55
N ASN A 53 7.25 -15.86 -5.58
CA ASN A 53 6.88 -16.87 -4.59
C ASN A 53 5.71 -16.36 -3.73
N ILE A 54 5.00 -17.26 -3.04
CA ILE A 54 3.81 -16.90 -2.25
C ILE A 54 4.12 -15.81 -1.20
N ARG A 55 5.32 -15.82 -0.62
CA ARG A 55 5.70 -14.88 0.45
C ARG A 55 5.91 -13.47 -0.12
N GLU A 56 6.59 -13.37 -1.25
CA GLU A 56 6.78 -12.15 -2.02
C GLU A 56 5.44 -11.56 -2.49
N ALA A 57 4.57 -12.39 -3.07
CA ALA A 57 3.24 -11.97 -3.50
C ALA A 57 2.38 -11.50 -2.32
N THR A 58 2.50 -12.16 -1.17
CA THR A 58 1.82 -11.75 0.07
C THR A 58 2.33 -10.39 0.55
N LEU A 59 3.65 -10.17 0.57
CA LEU A 59 4.23 -8.88 0.95
C LEU A 59 3.77 -7.76 0.00
N ALA A 60 3.76 -8.01 -1.30
CA ALA A 60 3.26 -7.06 -2.29
C ALA A 60 1.78 -6.70 -2.02
N GLY A 61 0.95 -7.70 -1.73
CA GLY A 61 -0.45 -7.52 -1.36
C GLY A 61 -0.63 -6.69 -0.08
N ILE A 62 0.18 -6.92 0.96
CA ILE A 62 0.16 -6.14 2.20
C ILE A 62 0.49 -4.67 1.93
N ILE A 63 1.57 -4.40 1.19
CA ILE A 63 2.00 -3.03 0.84
C ILE A 63 0.91 -2.30 0.06
N ILE A 64 0.27 -2.99 -0.89
CA ILE A 64 -0.82 -2.42 -1.69
C ILE A 64 -2.06 -2.16 -0.83
N GLY A 65 -2.41 -3.09 0.06
CA GLY A 65 -3.53 -2.93 0.99
C GLY A 65 -3.35 -1.73 1.91
N GLU A 66 -2.14 -1.52 2.44
CA GLU A 66 -1.79 -0.34 3.25
C GLU A 66 -2.09 0.96 2.47
N LYS A 67 -1.66 1.04 1.21
CA LYS A 67 -1.88 2.22 0.37
C LYS A 67 -3.35 2.47 0.05
N PHE A 68 -4.10 1.42 -0.28
CA PHE A 68 -5.54 1.55 -0.48
C PHE A 68 -6.25 2.05 0.77
N GLY A 69 -5.88 1.52 1.93
CA GLY A 69 -6.42 1.99 3.21
C GLY A 69 -6.13 3.46 3.47
N TYR A 70 -4.90 3.91 3.17
CA TYR A 70 -4.51 5.30 3.32
C TYR A 70 -5.31 6.24 2.40
N GLU A 71 -5.39 5.95 1.09
CA GLU A 71 -6.15 6.80 0.15
C GLU A 71 -7.63 6.84 0.51
N LYS A 72 -8.20 5.70 0.93
CA LYS A 72 -9.59 5.67 1.39
C LYS A 72 -9.81 6.56 2.62
N ALA A 73 -8.94 6.44 3.63
CA ALA A 73 -9.03 7.24 4.84
C ALA A 73 -8.88 8.74 4.55
N LYS A 74 -8.01 9.10 3.59
CA LYS A 74 -7.83 10.49 3.14
C LYS A 74 -9.13 11.05 2.54
N ILE A 75 -9.78 10.31 1.65
CA ILE A 75 -11.06 10.72 1.03
C ILE A 75 -12.14 10.88 2.10
N GLU A 76 -12.29 9.90 2.99
CA GLU A 76 -13.28 9.93 4.07
C GLU A 76 -13.09 11.16 4.98
N LEU A 77 -11.85 11.51 5.30
CA LEU A 77 -11.51 12.69 6.10
C LEU A 77 -11.80 14.00 5.36
N GLU A 78 -11.47 14.08 4.06
CA GLU A 78 -11.81 15.24 3.24
C GLU A 78 -13.31 15.49 3.19
N ASP A 79 -14.10 14.43 3.01
CA ASP A 79 -15.56 14.54 2.97
C ASP A 79 -16.15 14.91 4.34
N GLU A 80 -15.62 14.35 5.43
CA GLU A 80 -16.02 14.74 6.78
C GLU A 80 -15.75 16.23 7.06
N ILE A 81 -14.60 16.76 6.61
CA ILE A 81 -14.27 18.18 6.75
C ILE A 81 -15.23 19.05 5.94
N LYS A 82 -15.51 18.69 4.68
CA LYS A 82 -16.48 19.43 3.84
C LYS A 82 -17.86 19.48 4.50
N ASP A 83 -18.31 18.36 5.06
CA ASP A 83 -19.59 18.25 5.75
C ASP A 83 -19.65 19.16 7.00
N LYS A 84 -18.59 19.15 7.80
CA LYS A 84 -18.47 20.02 8.99
C LYS A 84 -18.50 21.50 8.60
N LEU A 85 -17.75 21.88 7.57
CA LEU A 85 -17.73 23.26 7.06
C LEU A 85 -19.13 23.68 6.56
N TYR A 86 -19.77 22.84 5.74
CA TYR A 86 -21.10 23.13 5.21
C TYR A 86 -22.13 23.35 6.33
N ARG A 87 -22.14 22.50 7.37
CA ARG A 87 -23.04 22.66 8.52
C ARG A 87 -22.74 23.92 9.31
N ALA A 88 -21.47 24.26 9.52
CA ALA A 88 -21.07 25.47 10.22
C ALA A 88 -21.56 26.74 9.50
N PHE A 89 -21.41 26.79 8.17
CA PHE A 89 -21.88 27.92 7.34
C PHE A 89 -23.41 27.98 7.23
N LYS A 90 -24.08 26.83 7.14
CA LYS A 90 -25.56 26.79 7.05
C LYS A 90 -26.24 27.19 8.37
N ASN A 91 -25.64 26.85 9.51
CA ASN A 91 -26.18 27.17 10.83
C ASN A 91 -25.77 28.56 11.34
N SER A 92 -25.00 29.33 10.55
CA SER A 92 -24.59 30.71 10.87
C SER A 92 -25.37 31.76 10.06
N GLN A 93 -26.36 31.34 9.27
CA GLN A 93 -27.45 32.19 8.73
C GLN A 93 -28.72 32.01 9.55
#